data_AF-A0A954D627-F1
#
_entry.id   AF-A0A954D627-F1
#
_cell.length_a   1.000
_cell.length_b   1.000
_cell.length_c   1.000
_cell.angle_alpha   90.00
_cell.angle_beta   90.00
_cell.angle_gamma   90.00
#
_symmetry.space_group_name_H-M   'P 1'
#
loop_
_entity.id
_entity.type
_entity.pdbx_description
1 polymer ?
#
loop_
_entity_poly.entity_id
_entity_poly.type
_entity_poly.pdbx_seq_one_letter_code
_entity_poly.pdbx_strand_id
1 'polypeptide(L)'
;MTEHSCSLLGCGATDERTFAMADYSSDLPRWCSGCGDHSVLAATQRLLEAEQLPPERTVFVSGIGCSSRFPHYVNSYGFHGIHGRALPLATGVKLSRPDLHVFVVMGDGDCCSIGAGHWIHALRYNTDMVALMLDNNIYGLTKNQTSPTTPQGHHTNTQPTGSYLPALDPLSAMLGITNVSFVAQSADWIPGHLYATLTAAYRHRGLSFVRILQRCPVFTPKIFEEAVRKVEVTQLLVHPNGVVAPEVEKTYPNHVEHDPRDLESARQLARADGQVRLGLFYRDESHPRYEETRERTNRTAEERLASLNVELDRHAV
;
A
#
# COMPACT_ATOMS: atom_id res chain seq x y z
N MET A 1 21.09 -9.85 -51.08
CA MET A 1 19.85 -9.48 -50.37
C MET A 1 20.10 -9.73 -48.90
N THR A 2 20.41 -8.65 -48.19
CA THR A 2 20.75 -8.60 -46.77
C THR A 2 19.45 -8.47 -45.96
N GLU A 3 19.03 -9.53 -45.31
CA GLU A 3 17.96 -9.47 -44.30
C GLU A 3 18.56 -9.06 -42.95
N HIS A 4 18.42 -7.78 -42.62
CA HIS A 4 18.59 -7.30 -41.26
C HIS A 4 17.33 -7.67 -40.46
N SER A 5 17.37 -8.85 -39.83
CA SER A 5 16.50 -9.18 -38.70
C SER A 5 16.86 -8.27 -37.53
N CYS A 6 16.18 -7.14 -37.42
CA CYS A 6 16.25 -6.27 -36.25
C CYS A 6 15.41 -6.91 -35.14
N SER A 7 16.05 -7.75 -34.33
CA SER A 7 15.51 -8.17 -33.05
C SER A 7 15.39 -6.96 -32.13
N LEU A 8 14.16 -6.45 -31.96
CA LEU A 8 13.83 -5.39 -30.98
C LEU A 8 13.90 -5.89 -29.52
N LEU A 9 14.42 -7.09 -29.25
CA LEU A 9 14.41 -7.73 -27.94
C LEU A 9 15.79 -7.87 -27.30
N GLY A 10 16.79 -7.15 -27.79
CA GLY A 10 18.18 -7.34 -27.39
C GLY A 10 18.96 -6.06 -27.12
N CYS A 11 18.38 -5.07 -26.46
CA CYS A 11 19.16 -3.95 -25.90
C CYS A 11 18.72 -3.70 -24.47
N GLY A 12 19.53 -4.16 -23.51
CA GLY A 12 19.54 -3.61 -22.16
C GLY A 12 20.06 -2.17 -22.20
N ALA A 13 19.30 -1.27 -22.82
CA ALA A 13 19.54 0.15 -22.72
C ALA A 13 19.14 0.54 -21.29
N THR A 14 20.12 1.02 -20.52
CA THR A 14 19.83 1.82 -19.33
C THR A 14 18.96 2.98 -19.79
N ASP A 15 17.73 3.03 -19.28
CA ASP A 15 16.79 4.11 -19.58
C ASP A 15 17.37 5.42 -19.05
N GLU A 16 17.89 6.27 -19.95
CA GLU A 16 18.53 7.54 -19.60
C GLU A 16 17.52 8.67 -19.29
N ARG A 17 16.21 8.38 -19.37
CA ARG A 17 15.17 9.38 -19.09
C ARG A 17 15.17 9.71 -17.60
N THR A 18 15.12 11.01 -17.32
CA THR A 18 14.83 11.55 -16.00
C THR A 18 13.39 12.05 -15.96
N PHE A 19 12.65 11.67 -14.93
CA PHE A 19 11.26 12.07 -14.73
C PHE A 19 11.16 13.12 -13.63
N ALA A 20 10.32 14.13 -13.83
CA ALA A 20 9.96 15.13 -12.85
C ALA A 20 8.55 14.88 -12.31
N MET A 21 8.18 15.53 -11.20
CA MET A 21 6.84 15.39 -10.60
C MET A 21 5.68 15.63 -11.60
N ALA A 22 5.88 16.52 -12.57
CA ALA A 22 4.90 16.82 -13.62
C ALA A 22 4.62 15.62 -14.53
N ASP A 23 5.60 14.74 -14.76
CA ASP A 23 5.45 13.55 -15.60
C ASP A 23 4.54 12.49 -14.97
N TYR A 24 4.29 12.59 -13.66
CA TYR A 24 3.40 11.70 -12.90
C TYR A 24 2.01 12.29 -12.66
N SER A 25 1.75 13.51 -13.13
CA SER A 25 0.44 14.17 -12.96
C SER A 25 -0.47 13.89 -14.14
N SER A 26 -1.73 13.55 -13.87
CA SER A 26 -2.76 13.29 -14.89
C SER A 26 -3.95 14.23 -14.69
N ASP A 27 -5.19 13.71 -14.66
CA ASP A 27 -6.41 14.48 -14.47
C ASP A 27 -6.43 15.26 -13.16
N LEU A 28 -7.16 16.38 -13.16
CA LEU A 28 -7.39 17.17 -11.95
C LEU A 28 -8.18 16.35 -10.91
N PRO A 29 -7.63 16.15 -9.69
CA PRO A 29 -8.33 15.42 -8.65
C PRO A 29 -9.67 16.05 -8.28
N ARG A 30 -10.71 15.21 -8.17
CA ARG A 30 -12.09 15.64 -7.86
C ARG A 30 -12.48 15.37 -6.41
N TRP A 31 -11.51 15.32 -5.50
CA TRP A 31 -11.75 15.22 -4.08
C TRP A 31 -12.20 16.56 -3.48
N CYS A 32 -12.80 16.51 -2.31
CA CYS A 32 -13.24 17.72 -1.60
C CYS A 32 -12.04 18.56 -1.16
N SER A 33 -12.18 19.88 -1.12
CA SER A 33 -11.16 20.77 -0.57
C SER A 33 -10.80 20.37 0.87
N GLY A 34 -9.51 20.16 1.14
CA GLY A 34 -9.02 19.69 2.44
C GLY A 34 -9.05 18.18 2.64
N CYS A 35 -9.42 17.38 1.61
CA CYS A 35 -9.30 15.93 1.67
C CYS A 35 -7.85 15.49 1.78
N GLY A 36 -7.56 14.59 2.73
CA GLY A 36 -6.22 14.01 2.92
C GLY A 36 -5.70 13.22 1.71
N ASP A 37 -6.58 12.74 0.82
CA ASP A 37 -6.20 12.05 -0.43
C ASP A 37 -5.22 12.88 -1.28
N HIS A 38 -5.33 14.22 -1.26
CA HIS A 38 -4.39 15.10 -1.97
C HIS A 38 -2.96 15.03 -1.42
N SER A 39 -2.79 14.92 -0.10
CA SER A 39 -1.47 14.80 0.53
C SER A 39 -0.83 13.47 0.17
N VAL A 40 -1.62 12.39 0.14
CA VAL A 40 -1.16 11.07 -0.28
C VAL A 40 -0.76 11.06 -1.75
N LEU A 41 -1.56 11.68 -2.63
CA LEU A 41 -1.21 11.81 -4.06
C LEU A 41 0.12 12.55 -4.25
N ALA A 42 0.28 13.70 -3.60
CA ALA A 42 1.52 14.50 -3.71
C ALA A 42 2.74 13.75 -3.16
N ALA A 43 2.61 13.07 -2.03
CA ALA A 43 3.69 12.26 -1.45
C ALA A 43 4.07 11.08 -2.36
N THR A 44 3.09 10.42 -2.97
CA THR A 44 3.32 9.35 -3.94
C THR A 44 4.00 9.88 -5.20
N GLN A 45 3.54 10.97 -5.80
CA GLN A 45 4.18 11.56 -6.99
C GLN A 45 5.63 11.97 -6.72
N ARG A 46 5.90 12.53 -5.54
CA ARG A 46 7.27 12.83 -5.08
C ARG A 46 8.11 11.57 -4.90
N LEU A 47 7.53 10.47 -4.43
CA LEU A 47 8.21 9.18 -4.36
C LEU A 47 8.58 8.67 -5.75
N LEU A 48 7.64 8.71 -6.70
CA LEU A 48 7.86 8.26 -8.08
C LEU A 48 9.02 9.02 -8.73
N GLU A 49 9.05 10.35 -8.57
CA GLU A 49 10.16 11.21 -9.01
C GLU A 49 11.46 10.87 -8.28
N ALA A 50 11.45 10.77 -6.95
CA ALA A 50 12.68 10.50 -6.20
C ALA A 50 13.33 9.15 -6.53
N GLU A 51 12.51 8.13 -6.81
CA GLU A 51 12.96 6.79 -7.20
C GLU A 51 13.08 6.65 -8.73
N GLN A 52 12.76 7.70 -9.50
CA GLN A 52 12.81 7.74 -10.96
C GLN A 52 12.07 6.57 -11.62
N LEU A 53 10.87 6.24 -11.13
CA LEU A 53 10.11 5.10 -11.62
C LEU A 53 9.54 5.40 -13.01
N PRO A 54 9.86 4.60 -14.05
CA PRO A 54 9.28 4.83 -15.36
C PRO A 54 7.75 4.67 -15.32
N PRO A 55 6.97 5.66 -15.79
CA PRO A 55 5.50 5.59 -15.82
C PRO A 55 4.94 4.31 -16.44
N GLU A 56 5.56 3.83 -17.52
CA GLU A 56 5.16 2.60 -18.23
C GLU A 56 5.54 1.30 -17.50
N ARG A 57 6.38 1.38 -16.46
CA ARG A 57 6.72 0.25 -15.58
C ARG A 57 6.03 0.33 -14.22
N THR A 58 5.19 1.35 -14.02
CA THR A 58 4.48 1.61 -12.77
C THR A 58 2.99 1.36 -12.96
N VAL A 59 2.38 0.62 -12.04
CA VAL A 59 0.96 0.28 -12.09
C VAL A 59 0.28 0.64 -10.77
N PHE A 60 -0.79 1.43 -10.84
CA PHE A 60 -1.69 1.69 -9.72
C PHE A 60 -2.98 0.89 -9.86
N VAL A 61 -3.27 0.02 -8.89
CA VAL A 61 -4.49 -0.78 -8.82
C VAL A 61 -5.36 -0.28 -7.66
N SER A 62 -6.65 -0.09 -7.90
CA SER A 62 -7.57 0.35 -6.85
C SER A 62 -8.90 -0.39 -6.88
N GLY A 63 -9.63 -0.32 -5.76
CA GLY A 63 -10.99 -0.84 -5.63
C GLY A 63 -12.04 0.22 -5.98
N ILE A 64 -13.02 0.45 -5.10
CA ILE A 64 -14.05 1.49 -5.27
C ILE A 64 -14.14 2.35 -4.01
N GLY A 65 -14.12 3.68 -4.19
CA GLY A 65 -14.18 4.67 -3.12
C GLY A 65 -13.63 6.03 -3.54
N CYS A 66 -13.65 7.01 -2.63
CA CYS A 66 -12.95 8.29 -2.87
C CYS A 66 -11.46 8.05 -3.12
N SER A 67 -10.83 7.31 -2.19
CA SER A 67 -9.44 6.88 -2.30
C SER A 67 -9.17 6.13 -3.61
N SER A 68 -10.09 5.26 -4.06
CA SER A 68 -9.86 4.42 -5.24
C SER A 68 -9.91 5.16 -6.57
N ARG A 69 -10.21 6.47 -6.58
CA ARG A 69 -9.99 7.31 -7.77
C ARG A 69 -8.51 7.59 -8.05
N PHE A 70 -7.61 7.20 -7.16
CA PHE A 70 -6.16 7.43 -7.25
C PHE A 70 -5.55 7.14 -8.64
N PRO A 71 -5.81 5.99 -9.30
CA PRO A 71 -5.16 5.68 -10.57
C PRO A 71 -5.51 6.64 -11.71
N HIS A 72 -6.60 7.40 -11.61
CA HIS A 72 -6.97 8.42 -12.62
C HIS A 72 -6.09 9.67 -12.53
N TYR A 73 -5.42 9.89 -11.39
CA TYR A 73 -4.66 11.12 -11.10
C TYR A 73 -3.15 10.93 -11.19
N VAL A 74 -2.69 9.71 -11.48
CA VAL A 74 -1.27 9.40 -11.70
C VAL A 74 -1.06 9.01 -13.16
N ASN A 75 -0.17 9.70 -13.86
CA ASN A 75 0.19 9.35 -15.23
C ASN A 75 1.07 8.10 -15.23
N SER A 76 0.43 6.93 -15.33
CA SER A 76 1.04 5.59 -15.34
C SER A 76 0.00 4.58 -15.81
N TYR A 77 0.31 3.28 -15.81
CA TYR A 77 -0.74 2.28 -15.97
C TYR A 77 -1.66 2.25 -14.75
N GLY A 78 -2.98 2.25 -14.97
CA GLY A 78 -3.97 2.27 -13.91
C GLY A 78 -5.05 1.20 -14.10
N PHE A 79 -5.43 0.51 -13.01
CA PHE A 79 -6.56 -0.41 -12.99
C PHE A 79 -7.52 -0.01 -11.87
N HIS A 80 -8.63 0.65 -12.24
CA HIS A 80 -9.74 0.93 -11.32
C HIS A 80 -10.71 -0.26 -11.35
N GLY A 81 -10.54 -1.16 -10.38
CA GLY A 81 -11.23 -2.44 -10.33
C GLY A 81 -12.62 -2.36 -9.72
N ILE A 82 -13.05 -3.47 -9.12
CA ILE A 82 -14.32 -3.56 -8.40
C ILE A 82 -14.08 -3.53 -6.89
N HIS A 83 -15.13 -3.19 -6.13
CA HIS A 83 -15.04 -2.92 -4.71
C HIS A 83 -14.42 -4.10 -3.93
N GLY A 84 -13.35 -3.82 -3.18
CA GLY A 84 -12.57 -4.76 -2.38
C GLY A 84 -11.84 -5.83 -3.18
N ARG A 85 -11.54 -5.60 -4.46
CA ARG A 85 -10.76 -6.54 -5.30
C ARG A 85 -9.42 -5.97 -5.78
N ALA A 86 -8.98 -4.86 -5.20
CA ALA A 86 -7.69 -4.25 -5.56
C ALA A 86 -6.51 -5.21 -5.37
N LEU A 87 -6.41 -5.85 -4.20
CA LEU A 87 -5.33 -6.79 -3.87
C LEU A 87 -5.27 -8.06 -4.75
N PRO A 88 -6.37 -8.78 -5.02
CA PRO A 88 -6.29 -9.95 -5.91
C PRO A 88 -5.95 -9.55 -7.34
N LEU A 89 -6.44 -8.41 -7.83
CA LEU A 89 -6.06 -7.87 -9.14
C LEU A 89 -4.56 -7.53 -9.19
N ALA A 90 -4.05 -6.79 -8.19
CA ALA A 90 -2.65 -6.43 -8.09
C ALA A 90 -1.72 -7.65 -7.96
N THR A 91 -2.15 -8.66 -7.21
CA THR A 91 -1.45 -9.95 -7.12
C THR A 91 -1.33 -10.60 -8.50
N GLY A 92 -2.42 -10.62 -9.28
CA GLY A 92 -2.40 -11.11 -10.66
C GLY A 92 -1.44 -10.34 -11.56
N VAL A 93 -1.40 -9.01 -11.45
CA VAL A 93 -0.46 -8.15 -12.19
C VAL A 93 0.98 -8.53 -11.82
N LYS A 94 1.33 -8.50 -10.54
CA LYS A 94 2.72 -8.74 -10.09
C LYS A 94 3.19 -10.17 -10.39
N LEU A 95 2.32 -11.18 -10.25
CA LEU A 95 2.67 -12.56 -10.63
C LEU A 95 2.86 -12.74 -12.14
N SER A 96 2.15 -11.97 -12.96
CA SER A 96 2.30 -12.03 -14.43
C SER A 96 3.49 -11.22 -14.93
N ARG A 97 3.81 -10.13 -14.23
CA ARG A 97 4.86 -9.16 -14.56
C ARG A 97 5.63 -8.75 -13.30
N PRO A 98 6.55 -9.60 -12.80
CA PRO A 98 7.33 -9.31 -11.59
C PRO A 98 8.19 -8.06 -11.69
N ASP A 99 8.49 -7.65 -12.93
CA ASP A 99 9.32 -6.51 -13.30
C ASP A 99 8.62 -5.14 -13.16
N LEU A 100 7.33 -5.10 -12.84
CA LEU A 100 6.55 -3.88 -12.63
C LEU A 100 6.58 -3.43 -11.17
N HIS A 101 6.56 -2.11 -10.98
CA HIS A 101 6.30 -1.47 -9.68
C HIS A 101 4.79 -1.39 -9.46
N VAL A 102 4.28 -2.14 -8.49
CA VAL A 102 2.84 -2.24 -8.26
C VAL A 102 2.46 -1.53 -6.96
N PHE A 103 1.53 -0.59 -7.08
CA PHE A 103 0.92 0.13 -5.97
C PHE A 103 -0.56 -0.20 -5.91
N VAL A 104 -1.07 -0.47 -4.70
CA VAL A 104 -2.48 -0.77 -4.44
C VAL A 104 -3.05 0.32 -3.56
N VAL A 105 -4.14 0.96 -3.98
CA VAL A 105 -4.77 2.05 -3.22
C VAL A 105 -6.22 1.69 -2.89
N MET A 106 -6.53 1.68 -1.59
CA MET A 106 -7.81 1.25 -1.05
C MET A 106 -8.31 2.24 0.01
N GLY A 107 -9.62 2.33 0.18
CA GLY A 107 -10.20 2.93 1.40
C GLY A 107 -10.26 1.91 2.53
N ASP A 108 -10.46 2.37 3.74
CA ASP A 108 -10.78 1.54 4.92
C ASP A 108 -11.91 0.54 4.65
N GLY A 109 -13.01 0.98 4.05
CA GLY A 109 -14.12 0.10 3.73
C GLY A 109 -13.85 -0.85 2.55
N ASP A 110 -13.10 -0.40 1.54
CA ASP A 110 -12.67 -1.24 0.42
C ASP A 110 -11.75 -2.38 0.91
N CYS A 111 -10.82 -2.05 1.82
CA CYS A 111 -9.86 -2.98 2.39
C CYS A 111 -10.46 -3.86 3.49
N CYS A 112 -11.03 -3.28 4.53
CA CYS A 112 -11.40 -3.97 5.77
C CYS A 112 -12.84 -4.49 5.82
N SER A 113 -13.70 -4.15 4.85
CA SER A 113 -15.07 -4.70 4.76
C SER A 113 -15.14 -5.75 3.67
N ILE A 114 -15.57 -5.38 2.46
CA ILE A 114 -15.77 -6.32 1.35
C ILE A 114 -14.44 -6.90 0.82
N GLY A 115 -13.32 -6.24 1.07
CA GLY A 115 -11.96 -6.71 0.78
C GLY A 115 -11.31 -7.54 1.88
N ALA A 116 -11.99 -7.76 3.02
CA ALA A 116 -11.34 -8.27 4.23
C ALA A 116 -10.63 -9.63 4.03
N GLY A 117 -11.27 -10.53 3.28
CA GLY A 117 -10.68 -11.83 2.97
C GLY A 117 -9.39 -11.72 2.14
N HIS A 118 -9.28 -10.72 1.28
CA HIS A 118 -8.16 -10.62 0.35
C HIS A 118 -6.88 -10.11 0.98
N TRP A 119 -6.96 -9.17 1.94
CA TRP A 119 -5.75 -8.67 2.59
C TRP A 119 -5.08 -9.73 3.48
N ILE A 120 -5.86 -10.64 4.07
CA ILE A 120 -5.32 -11.82 4.77
C ILE A 120 -4.45 -12.64 3.83
N HIS A 121 -4.94 -12.95 2.63
CA HIS A 121 -4.20 -13.75 1.66
C HIS A 121 -3.07 -12.98 0.99
N ALA A 122 -3.22 -11.68 0.73
CA ALA A 122 -2.18 -10.86 0.16
C ALA A 122 -0.95 -10.79 1.08
N LEU A 123 -1.17 -10.58 2.40
CA LEU A 123 -0.10 -10.63 3.40
C LEU A 123 0.58 -12.00 3.45
N ARG A 124 -0.20 -13.09 3.39
CA ARG A 124 0.36 -14.45 3.35
C ARG A 124 1.18 -14.72 2.09
N TYR A 125 0.75 -14.22 0.93
CA TYR A 125 1.51 -14.32 -0.31
C TYR A 125 2.74 -13.42 -0.32
N ASN A 126 2.70 -12.30 0.41
CA ASN A 126 3.84 -11.40 0.56
C ASN A 126 4.41 -10.97 -0.81
N THR A 127 3.54 -10.76 -1.80
CA THR A 127 3.92 -10.35 -3.14
C THR A 127 4.55 -8.95 -3.11
N ASP A 128 5.63 -8.73 -3.85
CA ASP A 128 6.45 -7.51 -3.84
C ASP A 128 5.70 -6.31 -4.46
N MET A 129 4.95 -5.60 -3.62
CA MET A 129 4.11 -4.46 -3.98
C MET A 129 3.79 -3.60 -2.75
N VAL A 130 3.36 -2.36 -2.98
CA VAL A 130 3.00 -1.42 -1.90
C VAL A 130 1.48 -1.28 -1.81
N ALA A 131 0.89 -1.63 -0.67
CA ALA A 131 -0.54 -1.46 -0.39
C ALA A 131 -0.79 -0.29 0.56
N LEU A 132 -1.53 0.70 0.08
CA LEU A 132 -1.91 1.92 0.79
C LEU A 132 -3.39 1.86 1.14
N MET A 133 -3.69 1.83 2.44
CA MET A 133 -5.06 1.96 2.94
C MET A 133 -5.27 3.38 3.47
N LEU A 134 -6.04 4.17 2.75
CA LEU A 134 -6.41 5.54 3.11
C LEU A 134 -7.64 5.45 4.03
N ASP A 135 -7.39 5.57 5.32
CA ASP A 135 -8.36 5.35 6.39
C ASP A 135 -8.93 6.68 6.89
N ASN A 136 -10.14 6.99 6.43
CA ASN A 136 -10.93 8.14 6.87
C ASN A 136 -12.10 7.76 7.79
N ASN A 137 -12.16 6.49 8.19
CA ASN A 137 -13.14 5.94 9.10
C ASN A 137 -14.60 6.05 8.62
N ILE A 138 -14.85 6.14 7.31
CA ILE A 138 -16.19 6.29 6.76
C ILE A 138 -16.29 5.89 5.30
N TYR A 139 -17.45 5.39 4.87
CA TYR A 139 -17.73 5.33 3.43
C TYR A 139 -18.06 6.73 2.87
N GLY A 140 -17.02 7.45 2.46
CA GLY A 140 -17.16 8.82 1.95
C GLY A 140 -17.91 8.91 0.62
N LEU A 141 -17.57 8.08 -0.37
CA LEU A 141 -18.14 8.19 -1.73
C LEU A 141 -19.65 7.91 -1.76
N THR A 142 -20.12 6.99 -0.92
CA THR A 142 -21.53 6.62 -0.79
C THR A 142 -22.29 7.53 0.18
N LYS A 143 -21.64 8.55 0.73
CA LYS A 143 -22.20 9.60 1.59
C LYS A 143 -22.49 9.13 3.02
N ASN A 144 -21.46 9.00 3.85
CA ASN A 144 -21.54 8.88 5.31
C ASN A 144 -22.17 7.58 5.86
N GLN A 145 -21.74 6.41 5.39
CA GLN A 145 -22.08 5.13 6.01
C GLN A 145 -20.93 4.62 6.87
N THR A 146 -21.27 3.88 7.94
CA THR A 146 -20.29 3.26 8.85
C THR A 146 -19.36 2.33 8.08
N SER A 147 -18.06 2.51 8.24
CA SER A 147 -17.01 1.59 7.80
C SER A 147 -16.51 0.73 8.98
N PRO A 148 -15.71 -0.32 8.74
CA PRO A 148 -15.14 -1.14 9.80
C PRO A 148 -14.24 -0.37 10.79
N THR A 149 -13.65 0.76 10.37
CA THR A 149 -12.77 1.57 11.20
C THR A 149 -13.49 2.79 11.80
N THR A 150 -14.79 2.96 11.56
CA THR A 150 -15.60 4.02 12.21
C THR A 150 -15.56 3.88 13.73
N PRO A 151 -15.16 4.92 14.50
CA PRO A 151 -15.16 4.87 15.96
C PRO A 151 -16.53 4.52 16.53
N GLN A 152 -16.52 3.73 17.61
CA GLN A 152 -17.74 3.40 18.34
C GLN A 152 -18.47 4.68 18.78
N GLY A 153 -19.79 4.70 18.67
CA GLY A 153 -20.61 5.86 18.98
C GLY A 153 -20.62 6.96 17.92
N HIS A 154 -19.82 6.87 16.84
CA HIS A 154 -19.88 7.85 15.75
C HIS A 154 -21.17 7.69 14.93
N HIS A 155 -21.94 8.77 14.78
CA HIS A 155 -23.23 8.76 14.08
C HIS A 155 -23.04 8.78 12.56
N THR A 156 -23.75 7.90 11.85
CA THR A 156 -23.71 7.81 10.38
C THR A 156 -25.13 7.65 9.82
N ASN A 157 -25.28 7.70 8.49
CA ASN A 157 -26.57 7.50 7.84
C ASN A 157 -27.16 6.10 8.06
N THR A 158 -26.31 5.09 8.24
CA THR A 158 -26.73 3.70 8.50
C THR A 158 -26.86 3.40 9.99
N GLN A 159 -26.19 4.17 10.85
CA GLN A 159 -26.21 4.03 12.30
C GLN A 159 -26.42 5.41 12.95
N PRO A 160 -27.66 5.93 12.92
CA PRO A 160 -27.96 7.29 13.38
C PRO A 160 -27.80 7.47 14.90
N THR A 161 -27.82 6.38 15.65
CA THR A 161 -27.58 6.34 17.11
C THR A 161 -26.13 6.05 17.48
N GLY A 162 -25.23 6.04 16.49
CA GLY A 162 -23.80 5.78 16.67
C GLY A 162 -23.40 4.34 16.33
N SER A 163 -22.13 4.17 15.92
CA SER A 163 -21.58 2.85 15.65
C SER A 163 -21.63 1.95 16.89
N TYR A 164 -22.19 0.76 16.73
CA TYR A 164 -22.46 -0.16 17.83
C TYR A 164 -21.21 -0.89 18.32
N LEU A 165 -20.29 -1.20 17.41
CA LEU A 165 -19.11 -2.01 17.68
C LEU A 165 -17.86 -1.13 17.83
N PRO A 166 -16.88 -1.56 18.62
CA PRO A 166 -15.53 -1.03 18.54
C PRO A 166 -15.01 -1.08 17.11
N ALA A 167 -14.26 -0.06 16.71
CA ALA A 167 -13.60 -0.02 15.41
C ALA A 167 -12.63 -1.21 15.28
N LEU A 168 -12.59 -1.82 14.10
CA LEU A 168 -11.51 -2.74 13.75
C LEU A 168 -10.19 -1.97 13.82
N ASP A 169 -9.18 -2.57 14.47
CA ASP A 169 -7.80 -2.11 14.44
C ASP A 169 -7.04 -2.85 13.32
N PRO A 170 -6.79 -2.21 12.16
CA PRO A 170 -6.15 -2.88 11.04
C PRO A 170 -4.72 -3.29 11.35
N LEU A 171 -3.98 -2.51 12.15
CA LEU A 171 -2.58 -2.80 12.47
C LEU A 171 -2.48 -4.09 13.29
N SER A 172 -3.25 -4.18 14.38
CA SER A 172 -3.30 -5.39 15.21
C SER A 172 -3.74 -6.61 14.41
N ALA A 173 -4.74 -6.46 13.54
CA ALA A 173 -5.23 -7.54 12.70
C ALA A 173 -4.16 -8.05 11.72
N MET A 174 -3.38 -7.15 11.11
CA MET A 174 -2.36 -7.48 10.11
C MET A 174 -1.10 -8.08 10.72
N LEU A 175 -0.65 -7.57 11.87
CA LEU A 175 0.47 -8.14 12.63
C LEU A 175 0.15 -9.54 13.20
N GLY A 176 -1.13 -9.92 13.24
CA GLY A 176 -1.58 -11.26 13.57
C GLY A 176 -1.47 -12.27 12.41
N ILE A 177 -1.26 -11.82 11.17
CA ILE A 177 -1.21 -12.70 10.00
C ILE A 177 0.18 -13.32 9.83
N THR A 178 0.21 -14.60 9.51
CA THR A 178 1.46 -15.30 9.19
C THR A 178 2.07 -14.80 7.89
N ASN A 179 3.40 -14.77 7.81
CA ASN A 179 4.17 -14.26 6.67
C ASN A 179 4.03 -12.75 6.39
N VAL A 180 3.37 -11.98 7.26
CA VAL A 180 3.43 -10.51 7.21
C VAL A 180 4.89 -10.07 7.25
N SER A 181 5.30 -9.19 6.34
CA SER A 181 6.71 -8.78 6.21
C SER A 181 6.91 -7.28 6.41
N PHE A 182 5.87 -6.46 6.26
CA PHE A 182 5.98 -5.01 6.48
C PHE A 182 4.62 -4.41 6.86
N VAL A 183 4.59 -3.68 7.98
CA VAL A 183 3.41 -2.94 8.45
C VAL A 183 3.84 -1.57 8.98
N ALA A 184 3.25 -0.51 8.45
CA ALA A 184 3.51 0.86 8.89
C ALA A 184 2.20 1.67 9.01
N GLN A 185 2.26 2.75 9.80
CA GLN A 185 1.21 3.75 9.87
C GLN A 185 1.78 5.16 9.68
N SER A 186 1.10 5.99 8.90
CA SER A 186 1.40 7.42 8.76
C SER A 186 0.10 8.23 8.72
N ALA A 187 0.20 9.54 8.57
CA ALA A 187 -0.92 10.47 8.57
C ALA A 187 -0.79 11.51 7.47
N ASP A 188 -1.91 11.90 6.86
CA ASP A 188 -1.93 12.85 5.74
C ASP A 188 -1.48 14.26 6.14
N TRP A 189 -1.65 14.63 7.41
CA TRP A 189 -1.25 15.94 7.95
C TRP A 189 0.21 16.04 8.35
N ILE A 190 1.02 14.98 8.17
CA ILE A 190 2.47 14.99 8.44
C ILE A 190 3.22 14.59 7.15
N PRO A 191 3.29 15.48 6.13
CA PRO A 191 3.78 15.12 4.80
C PRO A 191 5.22 14.55 4.79
N GLY A 192 6.10 15.06 5.66
CA GLY A 192 7.47 14.56 5.78
C GLY A 192 7.53 13.09 6.23
N HIS A 193 6.73 12.74 7.25
CA HIS A 193 6.66 11.37 7.75
C HIS A 193 5.95 10.45 6.76
N LEU A 194 4.88 10.93 6.11
CA LEU A 194 4.20 10.21 5.02
C LEU A 194 5.15 9.86 3.88
N TYR A 195 5.90 10.84 3.37
CA TYR A 195 6.88 10.59 2.32
C TYR A 195 7.97 9.60 2.74
N ALA A 196 8.52 9.74 3.96
CA ALA A 196 9.51 8.81 4.48
C ALA A 196 8.94 7.37 4.64
N THR A 197 7.67 7.25 5.08
CA THR A 197 6.98 5.96 5.20
C THR A 197 6.78 5.31 3.84
N LEU A 198 6.33 6.07 2.83
CA LEU A 198 6.13 5.54 1.47
C LEU A 198 7.47 5.11 0.85
N THR A 199 8.55 5.85 1.10
CA THR A 199 9.91 5.50 0.65
C THR A 199 10.37 4.18 1.29
N ALA A 200 10.16 4.02 2.60
CA ALA A 200 10.48 2.77 3.29
C ALA A 200 9.63 1.60 2.76
N ALA A 201 8.33 1.83 2.53
CA ALA A 201 7.43 0.82 1.99
C ALA A 201 7.81 0.37 0.58
N TYR A 202 8.20 1.30 -0.31
CA TYR A 202 8.62 0.96 -1.67
C TYR A 202 9.94 0.18 -1.71
N ARG A 203 10.90 0.51 -0.83
CA ARG A 203 12.21 -0.16 -0.79
C ARG A 203 12.19 -1.53 -0.12
N HIS A 204 11.11 -1.87 0.57
CA HIS A 204 10.95 -3.17 1.22
C HIS A 204 10.69 -4.26 0.19
N ARG A 205 11.37 -5.39 0.33
CA ARG A 205 11.15 -6.57 -0.54
C ARG A 205 10.01 -7.44 -0.02
N GLY A 206 8.83 -7.29 -0.61
CA GLY A 206 7.61 -8.02 -0.24
C GLY A 206 6.39 -7.12 -0.18
N LEU A 207 5.30 -7.59 0.43
CA LEU A 207 4.08 -6.78 0.56
C LEU A 207 4.22 -5.77 1.69
N SER A 208 4.34 -4.50 1.33
CA SER A 208 4.29 -3.38 2.26
C SER A 208 2.88 -2.92 2.50
N PHE A 209 2.34 -3.13 3.71
CA PHE A 209 1.06 -2.55 4.09
C PHE A 209 1.25 -1.24 4.86
N VAL A 210 0.68 -0.15 4.34
CA VAL A 210 0.72 1.17 4.97
C VAL A 210 -0.70 1.65 5.26
N ARG A 211 -1.05 1.78 6.54
CA ARG A 211 -2.25 2.50 6.97
C ARG A 211 -1.95 4.00 6.97
N ILE A 212 -2.75 4.77 6.25
CA ILE A 212 -2.62 6.23 6.23
C ILE A 212 -3.88 6.80 6.87
N LEU A 213 -3.72 7.43 8.04
CA LEU A 213 -4.81 8.20 8.66
C LEU A 213 -5.10 9.40 7.76
N GLN A 214 -6.30 9.41 7.18
CA GLN A 214 -6.66 10.29 6.07
C GLN A 214 -7.88 11.14 6.46
N ARG A 215 -7.71 12.45 6.56
CA ARG A 215 -8.81 13.37 6.93
C ARG A 215 -9.88 13.44 5.83
N CYS A 216 -11.12 13.11 6.16
CA CYS A 216 -12.30 13.44 5.34
C CYS A 216 -12.99 14.70 5.92
N PRO A 217 -12.88 15.86 5.26
CA PRO A 217 -13.41 17.12 5.78
C PRO A 217 -14.95 17.18 5.77
N VAL A 218 -15.61 16.33 4.97
CA VAL A 218 -17.06 16.37 4.79
C VAL A 218 -17.79 15.54 5.84
N PHE A 219 -17.30 14.34 6.15
CA PHE A 219 -18.05 13.37 6.97
C PHE A 219 -17.39 13.05 8.30
N THR A 220 -16.05 13.07 8.39
CA THR A 220 -15.32 12.79 9.63
C THR A 220 -14.35 13.92 10.05
N PRO A 221 -14.73 15.21 9.96
CA PRO A 221 -13.80 16.33 10.18
C PRO A 221 -13.19 16.38 11.58
N LYS A 222 -13.86 15.78 12.57
CA LYS A 222 -13.47 15.83 13.98
C LYS A 222 -12.64 14.63 14.46
N ILE A 223 -12.59 13.52 13.70
CA ILE A 223 -11.98 12.27 14.18
C ILE A 223 -10.49 12.46 14.45
N PHE A 224 -9.77 13.16 13.56
CA PHE A 224 -8.34 13.42 13.71
C PHE A 224 -8.02 14.86 14.14
N GLU A 225 -9.03 15.67 14.48
CA GLU A 225 -8.86 17.11 14.77
C GLU A 225 -7.87 17.34 15.93
N GLU A 226 -7.93 16.49 16.96
CA GLU A 226 -7.04 16.60 18.11
C GLU A 226 -5.59 16.29 17.73
N ALA A 227 -5.34 15.18 17.02
CA ALA A 227 -3.99 14.78 16.59
C ALA A 227 -3.38 15.75 15.57
N VAL A 228 -4.21 16.48 14.81
CA VAL A 228 -3.78 17.55 13.90
C VAL A 228 -3.36 18.80 14.68
N ARG A 229 -4.04 19.12 15.78
CA ARG A 229 -3.80 20.35 16.56
C ARG A 229 -2.73 20.21 17.64
N LYS A 230 -2.62 19.03 18.24
CA LYS A 230 -1.74 18.74 19.38
C LYS A 230 -0.71 17.70 18.97
N VAL A 231 0.54 18.13 18.80
CA VAL A 231 1.64 17.24 18.39
C VAL A 231 1.92 16.15 19.42
N GLU A 232 1.59 16.38 20.69
CA GLU A 232 1.84 15.48 21.82
C GLU A 232 0.97 14.21 21.77
N VAL A 233 -0.18 14.27 21.08
CA VAL A 233 -1.10 13.13 20.89
C VAL A 233 -0.55 12.12 19.88
N THR A 234 0.38 12.57 19.03
CA THR A 234 1.04 11.72 18.05
C THR A 234 2.34 11.20 18.64
N GLN A 235 2.48 9.88 18.73
CA GLN A 235 3.69 9.21 19.18
C GLN A 235 4.44 8.62 17.98
N LEU A 236 5.68 9.01 17.75
CA LEU A 236 6.50 8.45 16.66
C LEU A 236 7.25 7.21 17.13
N LEU A 237 7.20 6.15 16.32
CA LEU A 237 8.06 4.98 16.47
C LEU A 237 9.42 5.31 15.84
N VAL A 238 10.47 5.43 16.65
CA VAL A 238 11.81 5.82 16.20
C VAL A 238 12.78 4.66 16.31
N HIS A 239 13.53 4.41 15.22
CA HIS A 239 14.59 3.42 15.15
C HIS A 239 15.42 3.63 13.88
N PRO A 240 16.74 3.36 13.87
CA PRO A 240 17.58 3.49 12.67
C PRO A 240 17.10 2.66 11.46
N ASN A 241 16.49 1.50 11.72
CA ASN A 241 15.90 0.62 10.68
C ASN A 241 14.40 0.90 10.43
N GLY A 242 13.85 1.96 11.04
CA GLY A 242 12.45 2.37 10.98
C GLY A 242 12.12 3.35 9.85
N VAL A 243 11.11 4.20 10.08
CA VAL A 243 10.85 5.39 9.26
C VAL A 243 11.70 6.53 9.81
N VAL A 244 12.72 6.96 9.07
CA VAL A 244 13.65 8.01 9.50
C VAL A 244 13.19 9.35 8.94
N ALA A 245 12.80 10.29 9.80
CA ALA A 245 12.32 11.61 9.40
C ALA A 245 12.77 12.71 10.39
N PRO A 246 14.05 13.12 10.38
CA PRO A 246 14.66 13.91 11.45
C PRO A 246 13.98 15.26 11.71
N GLU A 247 13.52 15.95 10.65
CA GLU A 247 12.80 17.22 10.82
C GLU A 247 11.40 17.05 11.45
N VAL A 248 10.78 15.89 11.25
CA VAL A 248 9.51 15.55 11.89
C VAL A 248 9.75 15.19 13.35
N GLU A 249 10.77 14.39 13.65
CA GLU A 249 11.15 14.00 15.01
C GLU A 249 11.45 15.23 15.90
N LYS A 250 12.03 16.30 15.34
CA LYS A 250 12.20 17.58 16.06
C LYS A 250 10.88 18.27 16.41
N THR A 251 9.85 18.09 15.57
CA THR A 251 8.55 18.77 15.70
C THR A 251 7.57 17.98 16.58
N TYR A 252 7.72 16.66 16.65
CA TYR A 252 6.82 15.74 17.37
C TYR A 252 7.55 15.09 18.55
N PRO A 253 7.58 15.70 19.74
CA PRO A 253 8.48 15.30 20.82
C PRO A 253 8.13 13.97 21.51
N ASN A 254 6.93 13.43 21.28
CA ASN A 254 6.50 12.16 21.87
C ASN A 254 7.03 11.00 21.00
N HIS A 255 8.09 10.36 21.46
CA HIS A 255 8.75 9.24 20.77
C HIS A 255 8.65 7.96 21.59
N VAL A 256 8.63 6.83 20.90
CA VAL A 256 8.90 5.52 21.49
C VAL A 256 9.96 4.81 20.65
N GLU A 257 11.00 4.32 21.31
CA GLU A 257 12.00 3.49 20.66
C GLU A 257 11.41 2.10 20.41
N HIS A 258 11.49 1.62 19.18
CA HIS A 258 10.92 0.33 18.79
C HIS A 258 11.71 -0.30 17.64
N ASP A 259 12.30 -1.47 17.87
CA ASP A 259 12.94 -2.25 16.81
C ASP A 259 11.87 -2.90 15.91
N PRO A 260 11.80 -2.55 14.60
CA PRO A 260 10.86 -3.14 13.65
C PRO A 260 11.01 -4.65 13.43
N ARG A 261 12.06 -5.28 13.97
CA ARG A 261 12.22 -6.74 13.99
C ARG A 261 11.43 -7.43 15.09
N ASP A 262 11.03 -6.70 16.13
CA ASP A 262 10.30 -7.26 17.26
C ASP A 262 8.79 -7.27 17.01
N LEU A 263 8.30 -8.39 16.49
CA LEU A 263 6.88 -8.58 16.20
C LEU A 263 5.99 -8.52 17.45
N GLU A 264 6.49 -8.89 18.63
CA GLU A 264 5.69 -8.87 19.86
C GLU A 264 5.55 -7.43 20.37
N SER A 265 6.65 -6.67 20.38
CA SER A 265 6.61 -5.22 20.63
C SER A 265 5.68 -4.52 19.64
N ALA A 266 5.76 -4.86 18.35
CA ALA A 266 4.89 -4.31 17.31
C ALA A 266 3.40 -4.53 17.61
N ARG A 267 3.03 -5.75 18.01
CA ARG A 267 1.65 -6.11 18.38
C ARG A 267 1.17 -5.38 19.63
N GLN A 268 2.04 -5.10 20.58
CA GLN A 268 1.68 -4.33 21.77
C GLN A 268 1.45 -2.87 21.41
N LEU A 269 2.35 -2.27 20.61
CA LEU A 269 2.25 -0.88 20.16
C LEU A 269 1.05 -0.64 19.24
N ALA A 270 0.66 -1.63 18.43
CA ALA A 270 -0.47 -1.51 17.52
C ALA A 270 -1.81 -1.35 18.24
N ARG A 271 -1.94 -1.82 19.49
CA ARG A 271 -3.20 -1.77 20.25
C ARG A 271 -3.69 -0.33 20.43
N ALA A 272 -4.99 -0.14 20.26
CA ALA A 272 -5.65 1.12 20.56
C ALA A 272 -5.65 1.40 22.08
N ASP A 273 -4.84 2.37 22.50
CA ASP A 273 -4.78 2.87 23.89
C ASP A 273 -4.95 4.40 23.98
N GLY A 274 -5.45 5.01 22.90
CA GLY A 274 -5.69 6.45 22.81
C GLY A 274 -4.54 7.27 22.22
N GLN A 275 -3.37 6.68 21.97
CA GLN A 275 -2.27 7.34 21.27
C GLN A 275 -2.35 7.14 19.76
N VAL A 276 -2.01 8.17 18.98
CA VAL A 276 -1.85 8.04 17.52
C VAL A 276 -0.40 7.69 17.24
N ARG A 277 -0.11 6.41 17.02
CA ARG A 277 1.26 5.94 16.73
C ARG A 277 1.57 5.94 15.24
N LEU A 278 2.66 6.59 14.86
CA LEU A 278 3.11 6.65 13.46
C LEU A 278 4.53 6.10 13.35
N GLY A 279 4.80 5.37 12.29
CA GLY A 279 6.11 4.80 12.01
C GLY A 279 6.01 3.38 11.47
N LEU A 280 7.14 2.68 11.48
CA LEU A 280 7.26 1.29 11.07
C LEU A 280 7.01 0.39 12.27
N PHE A 281 5.97 -0.44 12.22
CA PHE A 281 5.66 -1.41 13.26
C PHE A 281 6.38 -2.74 13.04
N TYR A 282 6.55 -3.17 11.79
CA TYR A 282 7.23 -4.43 11.53
C TYR A 282 7.92 -4.42 10.17
N ARG A 283 9.10 -5.05 10.09
CA ARG A 283 9.82 -5.32 8.84
C ARG A 283 10.62 -6.63 8.93
N ASP A 284 10.34 -7.56 8.01
CA ASP A 284 11.11 -8.78 7.80
C ASP A 284 11.18 -9.21 6.34
N GLU A 285 12.30 -8.90 5.68
CA GLU A 285 12.58 -9.30 4.28
C GLU A 285 13.03 -10.76 4.14
N SER A 286 13.23 -11.50 5.23
CA SER A 286 13.56 -12.94 5.17
C SER A 286 12.34 -13.80 4.84
N HIS A 287 11.13 -13.24 4.95
CA HIS A 287 9.88 -13.93 4.65
C HIS A 287 9.76 -14.26 3.14
N PRO A 288 9.32 -15.49 2.79
CA PRO A 288 9.16 -15.89 1.40
C PRO A 288 8.14 -15.00 0.68
N ARG A 289 8.45 -14.72 -0.59
CA ARG A 289 7.59 -13.99 -1.53
C ARG A 289 7.02 -14.98 -2.54
N TYR A 290 5.71 -14.87 -2.80
CA TYR A 290 5.00 -15.91 -3.55
C TYR A 290 5.44 -16.01 -5.01
N GLU A 291 5.79 -14.90 -5.66
CA GLU A 291 6.32 -14.86 -7.02
C GLU A 291 7.66 -15.59 -7.15
N GLU A 292 8.54 -15.50 -6.16
CA GLU A 292 9.84 -16.17 -6.16
C GLU A 292 9.67 -17.67 -5.88
N THR A 293 8.77 -18.00 -4.94
CA THR A 293 8.47 -19.39 -4.60
C THR A 293 7.82 -20.14 -5.76
N ARG A 294 7.04 -19.43 -6.58
CA ARG A 294 6.37 -19.99 -7.78
C ARG A 294 7.12 -19.78 -9.07
N GLU A 295 8.29 -19.13 -9.04
CA GLU A 295 9.05 -18.83 -10.23
C GLU A 295 9.30 -20.14 -11.00
N ARG A 296 8.61 -20.28 -12.12
CA ARG A 296 8.85 -21.39 -13.03
C ARG A 296 10.07 -20.98 -13.83
N THR A 297 11.12 -21.78 -13.80
CA THR A 297 12.23 -21.65 -14.75
C THR A 297 11.63 -21.47 -16.14
N ASN A 298 11.93 -20.34 -16.79
CA ASN A 298 11.46 -20.05 -18.15
C ASN A 298 12.06 -21.08 -19.10
N ARG A 299 11.36 -22.22 -19.25
CA ARG A 299 11.77 -23.26 -20.18
C ARG A 299 11.36 -22.87 -21.59
N THR A 300 12.28 -22.96 -22.53
CA THR A 300 11.99 -22.81 -23.96
C THR A 300 10.97 -23.87 -24.40
N ALA A 301 10.34 -23.66 -25.57
CA ALA A 301 9.41 -24.65 -26.12
C ALA A 301 10.09 -26.02 -26.31
N GLU A 302 11.37 -26.00 -26.72
CA GLU A 302 12.21 -27.18 -26.88
C GLU A 302 12.47 -27.89 -25.55
N GLU A 303 12.82 -27.14 -24.49
CA GLU A 303 13.03 -27.71 -23.15
C GLU A 303 11.75 -28.31 -22.56
N ARG A 304 10.58 -27.73 -22.87
CA ARG A 304 9.28 -28.28 -22.48
C ARG A 304 8.98 -29.58 -23.22
N LEU A 305 9.18 -29.60 -24.54
CA LEU A 305 9.02 -30.80 -25.37
C LEU A 305 9.96 -31.91 -24.95
N ALA A 306 11.23 -31.60 -24.71
CA ALA A 306 12.23 -32.56 -24.22
C ALA A 306 11.81 -33.15 -22.86
N SER A 307 11.39 -32.32 -21.91
CA SER A 307 10.91 -32.79 -20.61
C SER A 307 9.63 -33.63 -20.72
N LEU A 308 8.74 -33.31 -21.66
CA LEU A 308 7.52 -34.07 -21.90
C LEU A 308 7.84 -35.45 -22.48
N ASN A 309 8.73 -35.50 -23.47
CA ASN A 309 9.17 -36.76 -24.09
C ASN A 309 9.85 -37.67 -23.05
N VAL A 310 10.71 -37.13 -22.17
CA VAL A 310 11.33 -37.92 -21.09
C VAL A 310 10.28 -38.56 -20.17
N GLU A 311 9.21 -37.85 -19.82
CA GLU A 311 8.15 -38.45 -19.00
C GLU A 311 7.27 -39.43 -19.78
N LEU A 312 6.99 -39.17 -21.06
CA LEU A 312 6.25 -40.10 -21.90
C LEU A 312 7.02 -41.41 -22.13
N ASP A 313 8.34 -41.32 -22.34
CA ASP A 313 9.22 -42.48 -22.52
C ASP A 313 9.30 -43.36 -21.27
N ARG A 314 9.14 -42.79 -20.06
CA ARG A 314 9.04 -43.58 -18.82
C ARG A 314 7.78 -44.44 -18.73
N HIS A 315 6.75 -44.08 -19.48
CA HIS A 315 5.46 -44.76 -19.52
C HIS A 315 5.21 -45.49 -20.85
N ALA A 316 6.19 -45.49 -21.75
CA ALA A 316 6.16 -46.31 -22.95
C ALA A 316 6.38 -47.78 -22.56
N VAL A 317 5.43 -48.64 -22.91
CA VAL A 317 5.48 -50.11 -22.76
C VAL A 317 6.03 -50.73 -24.03
#